data_AF-A0A6V8KEH0-F1
#
_entry.id   AF-A0A6V8KEH0-F1
#
_cell.length_a   1.000
_cell.length_b   1.000
_cell.length_c   1.000
_cell.angle_alpha   90.00
_cell.angle_beta   90.00
_cell.angle_gamma   90.00
#
_symmetry.space_group_name_H-M   'P 1'
#
loop_
_entity.id
_entity.type
_entity.pdbx_description
1 polymer ?
#
loop_
_entity_poly.entity_id
_entity_poly.type
_entity_poly.pdbx_seq_one_letter_code
_entity_poly.pdbx_strand_id
1 'polypeptide(L)'
;MALAAAAAALATATVSTVTSTPVSAAPAKDWLHVQGNQIVDEDGNPVWLTGANWFGFNASERVFHGLWSANITEVTKSMADRGINLVRIPISTQLLLEWRAGQTVAAPNVNTFANPELAGKNNLQIFDYFLQLSEQYGIKVMLDLHSAEADNSGHIHPVWYKGTVTPEQFYVGWEWVTERYKNNDTIIAMDIKNEPHGTPNQPPRAKWDNTTDQDNWKHACETASKRILAINPNVLVLCEGIEVYPREGRPGTRPTPTRT
;
A
#
# COMPACT_ATOMS: atom_id res chain seq x y z
N MET A 1 -54.93 31.56 60.66
CA MET A 1 -53.85 32.09 59.80
C MET A 1 -52.63 31.20 59.97
N ALA A 2 -51.98 30.61 58.98
CA ALA A 2 -52.28 30.32 57.57
C ALA A 2 -51.37 29.12 57.22
N LEU A 3 -51.88 28.12 56.49
CA LEU A 3 -51.09 26.97 56.03
C LEU A 3 -50.23 27.38 54.82
N ALA A 4 -48.95 27.01 54.84
CA ALA A 4 -48.02 27.19 53.72
C ALA A 4 -48.24 26.09 52.66
N ALA A 5 -48.36 26.49 51.40
CA ALA A 5 -48.40 25.59 50.25
C ALA A 5 -47.03 25.57 49.56
N ALA A 6 -46.46 24.37 49.37
CA ALA A 6 -45.25 24.17 48.58
C ALA A 6 -45.63 23.90 47.12
N ALA A 7 -45.11 24.70 46.19
CA ALA A 7 -45.24 24.48 44.75
C ALA A 7 -44.05 23.67 44.24
N ALA A 8 -44.30 22.51 43.63
CA ALA A 8 -43.29 21.72 42.93
C ALA A 8 -43.20 22.19 41.46
N ALA A 9 -42.01 22.62 41.04
CA ALA A 9 -41.73 22.95 39.65
C ALA A 9 -41.33 21.68 38.89
N LEU A 10 -42.09 21.31 37.84
CA LEU A 10 -41.69 20.29 36.88
C LEU A 10 -40.72 20.90 35.86
N ALA A 11 -39.50 20.36 35.77
CA ALA A 11 -38.57 20.67 34.70
C ALA A 11 -38.84 19.73 33.52
N THR A 12 -39.19 20.30 32.36
CA THR A 12 -39.30 19.58 31.09
C THR A 12 -37.93 19.44 30.45
N ALA A 13 -37.45 18.21 30.30
CA ALA A 13 -36.22 17.90 29.57
C ALA A 13 -36.50 17.89 28.06
N THR A 14 -35.86 18.80 27.32
CA THR A 14 -35.88 18.80 25.86
C THR A 14 -34.88 17.77 25.33
N VAL A 15 -35.38 16.73 24.67
CA VAL A 15 -34.55 15.76 23.94
C VAL A 15 -34.09 16.41 22.63
N SER A 16 -32.79 16.69 22.53
CA SER A 16 -32.18 17.13 21.27
C SER A 16 -31.96 15.92 20.37
N THR A 17 -32.69 15.86 19.26
CA THR A 17 -32.48 14.85 18.22
C THR A 17 -31.19 15.17 17.46
N VAL A 18 -30.16 14.35 17.64
CA VAL A 18 -28.95 14.40 16.81
C VAL A 18 -29.32 13.87 15.43
N THR A 19 -29.47 14.77 14.46
CA THR A 19 -29.59 14.39 13.05
C THR A 19 -28.22 13.92 12.56
N SER A 20 -28.07 12.61 12.35
CA SER A 20 -26.92 12.05 11.65
C SER A 20 -26.91 12.58 10.22
N THR A 21 -25.84 13.27 9.84
CA THR A 21 -25.56 13.59 8.44
C THR A 21 -25.49 12.27 7.65
N PRO A 22 -26.18 12.17 6.50
CA PRO A 22 -26.04 10.99 5.65
C PRO A 22 -24.57 10.88 5.23
N VAL A 23 -23.99 9.70 5.43
CA VAL A 23 -22.69 9.35 4.84
C VAL A 23 -22.87 9.52 3.34
N SER A 24 -22.14 10.46 2.74
CA SER A 24 -22.13 10.64 1.30
C SER A 24 -21.80 9.28 0.67
N ALA A 25 -22.58 8.87 -0.33
CA ALA A 25 -22.21 7.71 -1.12
C ALA A 25 -20.78 7.92 -1.63
N ALA A 26 -19.95 6.87 -1.56
CA ALA A 26 -18.62 6.91 -2.14
C ALA A 26 -18.72 7.35 -3.61
N PRO A 27 -17.81 8.22 -4.10
CA PRO A 27 -17.77 8.58 -5.51
C PRO A 27 -17.75 7.32 -6.39
N ALA A 28 -18.31 7.41 -7.61
CA ALA A 28 -18.31 6.29 -8.55
C ALA A 28 -16.88 5.86 -8.96
N LYS A 29 -15.90 6.75 -8.76
CA LYS A 29 -14.45 6.51 -8.80
C LYS A 29 -13.79 7.46 -7.80
N ASP A 30 -12.98 6.95 -6.89
CA ASP A 30 -12.35 7.68 -5.79
C ASP A 30 -10.81 7.63 -5.94
N TRP A 31 -10.33 8.08 -7.11
CA TRP A 31 -8.92 8.18 -7.45
C TRP A 31 -8.32 9.49 -6.95
N LEU A 32 -7.00 9.46 -6.70
CA LEU A 32 -6.23 10.63 -6.28
C LEU A 32 -5.20 11.00 -7.36
N HIS A 33 -4.87 12.28 -7.46
CA HIS A 33 -3.79 12.76 -8.33
C HIS A 33 -2.94 13.82 -7.61
N VAL A 34 -1.83 14.19 -8.25
CA VAL A 34 -0.92 15.22 -7.73
C VAL A 34 -1.18 16.55 -8.42
N GLN A 35 -1.34 17.61 -7.64
CA GLN A 35 -1.30 19.00 -8.11
C GLN A 35 -0.18 19.74 -7.37
N GLY A 36 0.88 20.10 -8.10
CA GLY A 36 2.08 20.68 -7.51
C GLY A 36 2.71 19.71 -6.51
N ASN A 37 2.68 20.06 -5.23
CA ASN A 37 3.21 19.24 -4.13
C ASN A 37 2.13 18.64 -3.23
N GLN A 38 0.87 18.65 -3.66
CA GLN A 38 -0.27 18.10 -2.90
C GLN A 38 -0.87 16.91 -3.61
N ILE A 39 -1.32 15.93 -2.82
CA ILE A 39 -2.24 14.89 -3.29
C ILE A 39 -3.65 15.45 -3.11
N VAL A 40 -4.47 15.34 -4.16
CA VAL A 40 -5.84 15.85 -4.20
C VAL A 40 -6.80 14.79 -4.74
N ASP A 41 -8.09 14.93 -4.42
CA ASP A 41 -9.17 14.14 -5.03
C ASP A 41 -9.51 14.65 -6.45
N GLU A 42 -10.47 14.00 -7.12
CA GLU A 42 -10.93 14.36 -8.47
C GLU A 42 -11.43 15.82 -8.58
N ASP A 43 -11.96 16.39 -7.49
CA ASP A 43 -12.45 17.76 -7.41
C ASP A 43 -11.33 18.79 -7.09
N GLY A 44 -10.11 18.33 -6.81
CA GLY A 44 -8.96 19.15 -6.45
C GLY A 44 -8.86 19.50 -4.97
N ASN A 45 -9.64 18.85 -4.09
CA ASN A 45 -9.51 19.05 -2.65
C ASN A 45 -8.28 18.30 -2.12
N PRO A 46 -7.43 18.93 -1.28
CA PRO A 46 -6.30 18.24 -0.67
C PRO A 46 -6.71 17.05 0.20
N VAL A 47 -6.04 15.91 -0.03
CA VAL A 47 -6.25 14.67 0.73
C VAL A 47 -5.04 14.42 1.64
N TRP A 48 -5.33 14.12 2.90
CA TRP A 48 -4.32 13.71 3.88
C TRP A 48 -4.32 12.19 4.02
N LEU A 49 -3.17 11.56 3.77
CA LEU A 49 -2.99 10.11 3.91
C LEU A 49 -2.34 9.80 5.27
N THR A 50 -3.10 9.16 6.16
CA THR A 50 -2.67 8.65 7.45
C THR A 50 -2.44 7.15 7.33
N GLY A 51 -1.16 6.79 7.17
CA GLY A 51 -0.75 5.44 6.78
C GLY A 51 -0.40 4.50 7.93
N ALA A 52 -0.68 3.21 7.74
CA ALA A 52 -0.07 2.10 8.47
C ALA A 52 0.61 1.13 7.48
N ASN A 53 1.58 0.33 7.95
CA ASN A 53 2.12 -0.78 7.16
C ASN A 53 1.59 -2.11 7.74
N TRP A 54 1.10 -3.00 6.88
CA TRP A 54 0.76 -4.37 7.27
C TRP A 54 1.46 -5.37 6.35
N PHE A 55 2.53 -5.98 6.87
CA PHE A 55 3.41 -6.86 6.10
C PHE A 55 3.00 -8.33 6.18
N GLY A 56 3.64 -9.16 5.34
CA GLY A 56 3.51 -10.62 5.36
C GLY A 56 3.39 -11.25 3.98
N PHE A 57 2.87 -10.52 2.99
CA PHE A 57 2.84 -10.99 1.59
C PHE A 57 4.22 -10.95 0.92
N ASN A 58 5.16 -10.16 1.45
CA ASN A 58 6.57 -10.20 1.06
C ASN A 58 7.34 -11.35 1.72
N ALA A 59 6.82 -11.92 2.80
CA ALA A 59 7.50 -12.93 3.60
C ALA A 59 7.20 -14.35 3.10
N SER A 60 7.87 -15.34 3.69
CA SER A 60 7.72 -16.75 3.30
C SER A 60 6.30 -17.31 3.54
N GLU A 61 5.55 -16.71 4.46
CA GLU A 61 4.17 -17.11 4.79
C GLU A 61 3.17 -16.69 3.70
N ARG A 62 3.53 -15.70 2.85
CA ARG A 62 2.73 -15.22 1.70
C ARG A 62 1.29 -14.84 2.07
N VAL A 63 1.10 -14.35 3.29
CA VAL A 63 -0.16 -13.87 3.85
C VAL A 63 0.15 -12.86 4.96
N PHE A 64 -0.79 -11.98 5.29
CA PHE A 64 -0.62 -11.03 6.40
C PHE A 64 -0.16 -11.72 7.68
N HIS A 65 0.90 -11.16 8.27
CA HIS A 65 1.36 -11.59 9.58
C HIS A 65 0.35 -11.18 10.65
N GLY A 66 0.19 -12.03 11.67
CA GLY A 66 -0.73 -11.83 12.78
C GLY A 66 -2.09 -12.51 12.62
N LEU A 67 -2.47 -13.01 11.44
CA LEU A 67 -3.75 -13.72 11.23
C LEU A 67 -3.83 -15.08 11.95
N TRP A 68 -2.74 -15.55 12.55
CA TRP A 68 -2.75 -16.67 13.51
C TRP A 68 -3.34 -16.28 14.89
N SER A 69 -3.42 -14.98 15.20
CA SER A 69 -3.90 -14.46 16.48
C SER A 69 -5.03 -13.44 16.37
N ALA A 70 -5.07 -12.65 15.31
CA ALA A 70 -6.05 -11.57 15.13
C ALA A 70 -7.03 -11.86 14.00
N ASN A 71 -8.24 -11.30 14.12
CA ASN A 71 -9.25 -11.36 13.07
C ASN A 71 -9.00 -10.25 12.02
N ILE A 72 -9.01 -10.59 10.73
CA ILE A 72 -8.74 -9.67 9.63
C ILE A 72 -9.73 -8.51 9.56
N THR A 73 -11.01 -8.78 9.82
CA THR A 73 -12.09 -7.80 9.81
C THR A 73 -11.93 -6.82 10.97
N GLU A 74 -11.68 -7.34 12.17
CA GLU A 74 -11.47 -6.52 13.37
C GLU A 74 -10.22 -5.65 13.23
N VAL A 75 -9.10 -6.19 12.75
CA VAL A 75 -7.86 -5.42 12.54
C VAL A 75 -8.10 -4.30 11.52
N THR A 76 -8.71 -4.60 10.37
CA THR A 76 -8.99 -3.61 9.32
C THR A 76 -9.92 -2.51 9.82
N LYS A 77 -11.02 -2.87 10.49
CA LYS A 77 -11.91 -1.90 11.13
C LYS A 77 -11.19 -1.05 12.17
N SER A 78 -10.34 -1.68 12.98
CA SER A 78 -9.63 -1.01 14.07
C SER A 78 -8.65 0.08 13.57
N MET A 79 -8.09 -0.10 12.37
CA MET A 79 -7.27 0.89 11.69
C MET A 79 -8.13 2.10 11.30
N ALA A 80 -9.26 1.88 10.64
CA ALA A 80 -10.20 2.95 10.27
C ALA A 80 -10.73 3.71 11.50
N ASP A 81 -11.13 3.00 12.56
CA ASP A 81 -11.60 3.60 13.82
C ASP A 81 -10.55 4.51 14.49
N ARG A 82 -9.26 4.30 14.19
CA ARG A 82 -8.13 5.10 14.69
C ARG A 82 -7.69 6.20 13.73
N GLY A 83 -8.44 6.40 12.63
CA GLY A 83 -8.16 7.41 11.64
C GLY A 83 -7.04 7.06 10.67
N ILE A 84 -6.67 5.78 10.53
CA ILE A 84 -5.82 5.30 9.43
C ILE A 84 -6.70 5.16 8.19
N ASN A 85 -6.33 5.84 7.10
CA ASN A 85 -7.05 5.80 5.83
C ASN A 85 -6.22 5.24 4.67
N LEU A 86 -4.98 4.83 4.93
CA LEU A 86 -4.11 4.17 3.96
C LEU A 86 -3.38 3.01 4.62
N VAL A 87 -3.33 1.85 3.96
CA VAL A 87 -2.44 0.75 4.38
C VAL A 87 -1.45 0.45 3.25
N ARG A 88 -0.16 0.56 3.56
CA ARG A 88 0.95 0.12 2.71
C ARG A 88 1.18 -1.37 2.92
N ILE A 89 1.20 -2.13 1.84
CA ILE A 89 1.25 -3.59 1.83
C ILE A 89 2.54 -4.07 1.18
N PRO A 90 3.54 -4.43 2.00
CA PRO A 90 4.71 -5.17 1.55
C PRO A 90 4.32 -6.49 0.87
N ILE A 91 4.66 -6.61 -0.42
CA ILE A 91 4.47 -7.80 -1.25
C ILE A 91 5.74 -8.11 -2.04
N SER A 92 6.01 -9.40 -2.32
CA SER A 92 7.19 -9.79 -3.10
C SER A 92 6.88 -9.91 -4.59
N THR A 93 7.88 -9.64 -5.43
CA THR A 93 7.75 -9.86 -6.90
C THR A 93 7.46 -11.33 -7.19
N GLN A 94 8.15 -12.23 -6.50
CA GLN A 94 7.93 -13.67 -6.59
C GLN A 94 6.45 -14.02 -6.37
N LEU A 95 5.80 -13.48 -5.33
CA LEU A 95 4.40 -13.78 -5.06
C LEU A 95 3.48 -13.29 -6.19
N LEU A 96 3.73 -12.10 -6.75
CA LEU A 96 2.95 -11.62 -7.90
C LEU A 96 3.10 -12.56 -9.12
N LEU A 97 4.31 -13.07 -9.36
CA LEU A 97 4.57 -14.03 -10.44
C LEU A 97 3.93 -15.39 -10.19
N GLU A 98 3.92 -15.87 -8.93
CA GLU A 98 3.21 -17.08 -8.50
C GLU A 98 1.71 -16.92 -8.79
N TRP A 99 1.10 -15.82 -8.33
CA TRP A 99 -0.32 -15.53 -8.60
C TRP A 99 -0.64 -15.39 -10.08
N ARG A 100 0.23 -14.74 -10.86
CA ARG A 100 0.13 -14.67 -12.32
C ARG A 100 0.11 -16.04 -12.97
N ALA A 101 0.88 -16.99 -12.45
CA ALA A 101 0.92 -18.38 -12.91
C ALA A 101 -0.24 -19.24 -12.38
N GLY A 102 -1.20 -18.66 -11.64
CA GLY A 102 -2.27 -19.39 -10.99
C GLY A 102 -1.83 -20.22 -9.78
N GLN A 103 -0.61 -19.99 -9.27
CA GLN A 103 -0.06 -20.67 -8.10
C GLN A 103 -0.45 -19.89 -6.86
N THR A 104 -1.10 -20.56 -5.91
CA THR A 104 -1.55 -19.96 -4.66
C THR A 104 -1.22 -20.88 -3.48
N VAL A 105 -1.14 -20.31 -2.28
CA VAL A 105 -1.07 -21.09 -1.04
C VAL A 105 -2.49 -21.44 -0.64
N ALA A 106 -2.88 -22.70 -0.82
CA ALA A 106 -4.26 -23.15 -0.58
C ALA A 106 -4.66 -23.11 0.91
N ALA A 107 -3.71 -23.35 1.82
CA ALA A 107 -3.90 -23.30 3.26
C ALA A 107 -2.84 -22.38 3.89
N PRO A 108 -2.99 -21.05 3.77
CA PRO A 108 -2.04 -20.09 4.33
C PRO A 108 -2.09 -20.11 5.87
N ASN A 109 -1.04 -19.57 6.51
CA ASN A 109 -0.89 -19.56 7.97
C ASN A 109 -1.89 -18.59 8.66
N VAL A 110 -3.13 -19.04 8.78
CA VAL A 110 -4.27 -18.30 9.33
C VAL A 110 -4.99 -19.17 10.35
N ASN A 111 -5.37 -18.59 11.48
CA ASN A 111 -6.24 -19.24 12.44
C ASN A 111 -7.71 -19.05 12.02
N THR A 112 -8.31 -20.08 11.41
CA THR A 112 -9.70 -20.04 10.92
C THR A 112 -10.75 -20.11 12.03
N PHE A 113 -10.37 -20.42 13.28
CA PHE A 113 -11.27 -20.25 14.41
C PHE A 113 -11.44 -18.76 14.76
N ALA A 114 -10.34 -18.00 14.71
CA ALA A 114 -10.36 -16.54 14.85
C ALA A 114 -10.85 -15.83 13.57
N ASN A 115 -10.68 -16.46 12.40
CA ASN A 115 -11.05 -15.94 11.10
C ASN A 115 -11.96 -16.93 10.34
N PRO A 116 -13.18 -17.21 10.83
CA PRO A 116 -14.09 -18.16 10.17
C PRO A 116 -14.42 -17.76 8.73
N GLU A 117 -14.43 -16.47 8.42
CA GLU A 117 -14.63 -15.92 7.08
C GLU A 117 -13.51 -16.26 6.09
N LEU A 118 -12.33 -16.66 6.57
CA LEU A 118 -11.17 -17.05 5.75
C LEU A 118 -11.09 -18.56 5.51
N ALA A 119 -12.00 -19.36 6.06
CA ALA A 119 -12.00 -20.80 5.89
C ALA A 119 -12.09 -21.19 4.39
N GLY A 120 -11.13 -21.99 3.93
CA GLY A 120 -11.05 -22.47 2.55
C GLY A 120 -10.54 -21.46 1.52
N LYS A 121 -10.17 -20.24 1.93
CA LYS A 121 -9.57 -19.24 1.03
C LYS A 121 -8.08 -19.49 0.85
N ASN A 122 -7.61 -19.43 -0.39
CA ASN A 122 -6.18 -19.33 -0.68
C ASN A 122 -5.66 -17.91 -0.42
N ASN A 123 -4.34 -17.73 -0.41
CA ASN A 123 -3.74 -16.43 -0.07
C ASN A 123 -4.13 -15.26 -1.00
N LEU A 124 -4.39 -15.49 -2.29
CA LEU A 124 -4.90 -14.44 -3.19
C LEU A 124 -6.33 -14.04 -2.82
N GLN A 125 -7.18 -15.02 -2.51
CA GLN A 125 -8.56 -14.77 -2.07
C GLN A 125 -8.63 -14.05 -0.71
N ILE A 126 -7.63 -14.26 0.15
CA ILE A 126 -7.49 -13.50 1.41
C ILE A 126 -7.09 -12.05 1.12
N PHE A 127 -6.16 -11.82 0.17
CA PHE A 127 -5.82 -10.47 -0.27
C PHE A 127 -7.04 -9.76 -0.89
N ASP A 128 -7.79 -10.43 -1.76
CA ASP A 128 -9.03 -9.90 -2.35
C ASP A 128 -10.08 -9.57 -1.26
N TYR A 129 -10.19 -10.41 -0.22
CA TYR A 129 -11.09 -10.15 0.90
C TYR A 129 -10.64 -8.93 1.73
N PHE A 130 -9.34 -8.75 1.94
CA PHE A 130 -8.81 -7.53 2.58
C PHE A 130 -9.13 -6.27 1.78
N LEU A 131 -9.06 -6.32 0.45
CA LEU A 131 -9.45 -5.17 -0.38
C LEU A 131 -10.93 -4.83 -0.21
N GLN A 132 -11.81 -5.83 -0.14
CA GLN A 132 -13.25 -5.62 0.14
C GLN A 132 -13.47 -4.96 1.51
N LEU A 133 -12.74 -5.41 2.54
CA LEU A 133 -12.81 -4.78 3.86
C LEU A 133 -12.26 -3.35 3.84
N SER A 134 -11.18 -3.11 3.09
CA SER A 134 -10.57 -1.79 2.95
C SER A 134 -11.54 -0.82 2.29
N GLU A 135 -12.20 -1.22 1.20
CA GLU A 135 -13.29 -0.47 0.57
C GLU A 135 -14.43 -0.20 1.57
N GLN A 136 -14.91 -1.25 2.26
CA GLN A 136 -16.00 -1.16 3.22
C GLN A 136 -15.71 -0.17 4.36
N TYR A 137 -14.47 -0.09 4.81
CA TYR A 137 -14.07 0.76 5.93
C TYR A 137 -13.40 2.09 5.51
N GLY A 138 -13.38 2.41 4.21
CA GLY A 138 -12.82 3.66 3.70
C GLY A 138 -11.29 3.75 3.83
N ILE A 139 -10.60 2.61 3.76
CA ILE A 139 -9.15 2.50 3.75
C ILE A 139 -8.68 2.33 2.31
N LYS A 140 -7.77 3.20 1.87
CA LYS A 140 -7.02 3.03 0.63
C LYS A 140 -5.83 2.11 0.83
N VAL A 141 -5.30 1.57 -0.26
CA VAL A 141 -4.20 0.62 -0.27
C VAL A 141 -3.07 1.12 -1.17
N MET A 142 -1.85 0.98 -0.68
CA MET A 142 -0.62 1.16 -1.43
C MET A 142 0.11 -0.18 -1.51
N LEU A 143 0.33 -0.69 -2.72
CA LEU A 143 1.18 -1.86 -2.90
C LEU A 143 2.65 -1.45 -2.88
N ASP A 144 3.46 -2.21 -2.17
CA ASP A 144 4.91 -2.01 -2.09
C ASP A 144 5.61 -3.29 -2.53
N LEU A 145 6.36 -3.24 -3.64
CA LEU A 145 7.25 -4.36 -3.98
C LEU A 145 8.46 -4.37 -3.07
N HIS A 146 8.28 -5.03 -1.93
CA HIS A 146 9.18 -4.98 -0.79
C HIS A 146 10.44 -5.83 -0.97
N SER A 147 10.34 -6.87 -1.79
CA SER A 147 11.44 -7.79 -2.06
C SER A 147 11.27 -8.50 -3.41
N ALA A 148 12.38 -8.94 -4.00
CA ALA A 148 12.34 -9.78 -5.19
C ALA A 148 11.74 -11.17 -4.86
N GLU A 149 12.32 -11.86 -3.88
CA GLU A 149 11.87 -13.17 -3.40
C GLU A 149 10.94 -13.03 -2.18
N ALA A 150 10.05 -14.01 -2.00
CA ALA A 150 9.22 -14.13 -0.81
C ALA A 150 10.07 -14.64 0.38
N ASP A 151 10.65 -13.71 1.13
CA ASP A 151 11.67 -13.94 2.15
C ASP A 151 11.48 -12.94 3.30
N ASN A 152 11.44 -13.44 4.54
CA ASN A 152 11.25 -12.61 5.75
C ASN A 152 12.37 -11.57 5.92
N SER A 153 13.55 -11.79 5.32
CA SER A 153 14.67 -10.83 5.28
C SER A 153 14.95 -10.29 3.88
N GLY A 154 14.05 -10.47 2.91
CA GLY A 154 14.28 -10.12 1.51
C GLY A 154 14.55 -8.63 1.25
N HIS A 155 14.05 -7.75 2.13
CA HIS A 155 14.20 -6.30 2.03
C HIS A 155 15.66 -5.82 2.16
N ILE A 156 16.55 -6.62 2.78
CA ILE A 156 17.98 -6.30 2.87
C ILE A 156 18.69 -6.43 1.52
N HIS A 157 18.01 -6.92 0.48
CA HIS A 157 18.60 -6.99 -0.84
C HIS A 157 18.49 -5.63 -1.55
N PRO A 158 19.62 -5.07 -2.03
CA PRO A 158 19.68 -3.68 -2.47
C PRO A 158 18.90 -3.38 -3.75
N VAL A 159 18.71 -4.38 -4.60
CA VAL A 159 18.13 -4.25 -5.94
C VAL A 159 16.85 -5.07 -6.07
N TRP A 160 16.05 -4.81 -7.10
CA TRP A 160 14.69 -5.36 -7.30
C TRP A 160 14.68 -6.73 -8.02
N TYR A 161 15.83 -7.35 -8.17
CA TYR A 161 16.01 -8.65 -8.82
C TYR A 161 16.93 -9.51 -7.95
N LYS A 162 16.66 -10.81 -7.88
CA LYS A 162 17.43 -11.79 -7.11
C LYS A 162 17.03 -13.21 -7.52
N GLY A 163 17.99 -14.13 -7.54
CA GLY A 163 17.72 -15.53 -7.82
C GLY A 163 17.05 -15.73 -9.18
N THR A 164 15.83 -16.26 -9.18
CA THR A 164 15.03 -16.47 -10.40
C THR A 164 14.24 -15.24 -10.84
N VAL A 165 14.17 -14.18 -10.02
CA VAL A 165 13.50 -12.92 -10.34
C VAL A 165 14.48 -11.99 -11.03
N THR A 166 14.28 -11.80 -12.32
CA THR A 166 15.03 -10.88 -13.20
C THR A 166 14.45 -9.46 -13.17
N PRO A 167 15.18 -8.43 -13.65
CA PRO A 167 14.64 -7.08 -13.79
C PRO A 167 13.36 -7.01 -14.63
N GLU A 168 13.24 -7.83 -15.69
CA GLU A 168 12.02 -7.85 -16.50
C GLU A 168 10.85 -8.49 -15.75
N GLN A 169 11.10 -9.54 -14.97
CA GLN A 169 10.05 -10.17 -14.15
C GLN A 169 9.51 -9.24 -13.05
N PHE A 170 10.34 -8.33 -12.55
CA PHE A 170 9.89 -7.24 -11.68
C PHE A 170 8.85 -6.35 -12.38
N TYR A 171 9.09 -5.95 -13.64
CA TYR A 171 8.10 -5.20 -14.41
C TYR A 171 6.85 -6.03 -14.72
N VAL A 172 7.00 -7.30 -15.08
CA VAL A 172 5.87 -8.21 -15.35
C VAL A 172 5.00 -8.42 -14.11
N GLY A 173 5.60 -8.45 -12.92
CA GLY A 173 4.87 -8.50 -11.65
C GLY A 173 3.99 -7.27 -11.46
N TRP A 174 4.55 -6.08 -11.67
CA TRP A 174 3.82 -4.82 -11.64
C TRP A 174 2.69 -4.76 -12.66
N GLU A 175 2.96 -5.11 -13.91
CA GLU A 175 1.96 -5.11 -14.99
C GLU A 175 0.78 -6.04 -14.66
N TRP A 176 1.07 -7.25 -14.15
CA TRP A 176 0.02 -8.20 -13.78
C TRP A 176 -0.89 -7.69 -12.66
N VAL A 177 -0.32 -7.17 -11.58
CA VAL A 177 -1.13 -6.71 -10.44
C VAL A 177 -1.91 -5.44 -10.81
N THR A 178 -1.32 -4.58 -11.64
CA THR A 178 -2.00 -3.39 -12.18
C THR A 178 -3.18 -3.80 -13.05
N GLU A 179 -3.00 -4.71 -14.00
CA GLU A 179 -4.07 -5.16 -14.89
C GLU A 179 -5.21 -5.85 -14.11
N ARG A 180 -4.87 -6.66 -13.10
CA ARG A 180 -5.85 -7.35 -12.25
C ARG A 180 -6.75 -6.38 -11.49
N TYR A 181 -6.18 -5.31 -10.94
CA TYR A 181 -6.89 -4.40 -10.02
C TYR A 181 -7.17 -3.01 -10.61
N LYS A 182 -6.99 -2.78 -11.92
CA LYS A 182 -7.15 -1.46 -12.56
C LYS A 182 -8.50 -0.78 -12.35
N ASN A 183 -9.55 -1.55 -12.08
CA ASN A 183 -10.90 -1.05 -11.82
C ASN A 183 -11.27 -1.00 -10.32
N ASN A 184 -10.32 -1.30 -9.43
CA ASN A 184 -10.50 -1.22 -7.99
C ASN A 184 -9.73 0.00 -7.45
N ASP A 185 -10.45 1.08 -7.20
CA ASP A 185 -9.93 2.34 -6.66
C ASP A 185 -9.63 2.30 -5.14
N THR A 186 -9.72 1.13 -4.52
CA THR A 186 -9.14 0.88 -3.21
C THR A 186 -7.61 0.91 -3.29
N ILE A 187 -7.01 0.35 -4.35
CA ILE A 187 -5.54 0.41 -4.56
C ILE A 187 -5.21 1.68 -5.34
N ILE A 188 -4.81 2.73 -4.63
CA ILE A 188 -4.55 4.05 -5.22
C ILE A 188 -3.10 4.27 -5.61
N ALA A 189 -2.18 3.44 -5.10
CA ALA A 189 -0.76 3.73 -5.14
C ALA A 189 0.11 2.49 -5.31
N MET A 190 1.21 2.66 -6.03
CA MET A 190 2.24 1.65 -6.25
C MET A 190 3.61 2.22 -5.87
N ASP A 191 4.13 1.74 -4.75
CA ASP A 191 5.49 1.99 -4.27
C ASP A 191 6.44 1.01 -4.96
N ILE A 192 7.19 1.52 -5.94
CA ILE A 192 7.77 0.71 -7.01
C ILE A 192 8.77 -0.32 -6.48
N LYS A 193 9.53 0.02 -5.42
CA LYS A 193 10.43 -0.89 -4.71
C LYS A 193 10.77 -0.29 -3.36
N ASN A 194 10.59 -1.06 -2.28
CA ASN A 194 11.08 -0.69 -0.96
C ASN A 194 12.59 -0.47 -0.95
N GLU A 195 13.03 0.70 -0.48
CA GLU A 195 14.40 1.02 -0.10
C GLU A 195 15.49 0.46 -1.04
N PRO A 196 15.59 0.88 -2.31
CA PRO A 196 16.78 0.58 -3.11
C PRO A 196 18.03 1.16 -2.44
N HIS A 197 19.06 0.35 -2.21
CA HIS A 197 20.21 0.75 -1.38
C HIS A 197 21.52 0.12 -1.85
N GLY A 198 22.60 0.26 -1.09
CA GLY A 198 23.94 -0.25 -1.37
C GLY A 198 24.95 0.86 -1.67
N THR A 199 26.19 0.66 -1.21
CA THR A 199 27.29 1.62 -1.42
C THR A 199 28.07 1.33 -2.72
N PRO A 200 28.83 2.30 -3.29
CA PRO A 200 29.53 2.11 -4.56
C PRO A 200 30.50 0.94 -4.60
N ASN A 201 31.03 0.54 -3.43
CA ASN A 201 32.02 -0.52 -3.29
C ASN A 201 31.41 -1.88 -2.90
N GLN A 202 30.07 -1.99 -2.85
CA GLN A 202 29.36 -3.19 -2.43
C GLN A 202 28.29 -3.57 -3.46
N PRO A 203 28.67 -4.19 -4.59
CA PRO A 203 27.70 -4.74 -5.53
C PRO A 203 27.03 -6.01 -4.96
N PRO A 204 25.75 -6.28 -5.30
CA PRO A 204 24.85 -5.41 -6.07
C PRO A 204 24.49 -4.14 -5.27
N ARG A 205 24.17 -3.04 -5.97
CA ARG A 205 23.75 -1.76 -5.35
C ARG A 205 22.75 -1.06 -6.26
N ALA A 206 21.80 -0.33 -5.69
CA ALA A 206 20.98 0.61 -6.45
C ALA A 206 21.76 1.91 -6.68
N LYS A 207 21.95 2.30 -7.94
CA LYS A 207 22.57 3.59 -8.30
C LYS A 207 21.57 4.53 -8.96
N TRP A 208 21.94 5.81 -9.02
CA TRP A 208 21.14 6.86 -9.65
C TRP A 208 22.02 7.73 -10.55
N ASP A 209 21.98 7.46 -11.86
CA ASP A 209 22.66 8.24 -12.89
C ASP A 209 21.88 8.18 -14.23
N ASN A 210 22.47 8.65 -15.34
CA ASN A 210 21.82 8.69 -16.65
C ASN A 210 22.03 7.42 -17.52
N THR A 211 22.59 6.35 -16.96
CA THR A 211 22.72 5.07 -17.67
C THR A 211 21.40 4.29 -17.66
N THR A 212 21.36 3.20 -18.42
CA THR A 212 20.27 2.22 -18.42
C THR A 212 20.73 0.89 -17.82
N ASP A 213 21.74 0.92 -16.96
CA ASP A 213 22.30 -0.28 -16.34
C ASP A 213 21.22 -0.98 -15.49
N GLN A 214 21.30 -2.31 -15.38
CA GLN A 214 20.31 -3.09 -14.65
C GLN A 214 20.20 -2.71 -13.16
N ASP A 215 21.21 -2.08 -12.58
CA ASP A 215 21.26 -1.68 -11.17
C ASP A 215 20.93 -0.18 -10.99
N ASN A 216 20.55 0.52 -12.06
CA ASN A 216 20.13 1.92 -12.04
C ASN A 216 18.66 2.06 -11.65
N TRP A 217 18.42 2.48 -10.41
CA TRP A 217 17.08 2.65 -9.87
C TRP A 217 16.28 3.75 -10.57
N LYS A 218 16.91 4.87 -10.96
CA LYS A 218 16.23 5.92 -11.73
C LYS A 218 15.60 5.34 -12.99
N HIS A 219 16.41 4.61 -13.78
CA HIS A 219 15.95 4.01 -15.03
C HIS A 219 14.85 2.96 -14.79
N ALA A 220 15.02 2.11 -13.78
CA ALA A 220 14.05 1.07 -13.48
C ALA A 220 12.72 1.62 -12.97
N CYS A 221 12.76 2.63 -12.10
CA CYS A 221 11.59 3.30 -11.58
C CYS A 221 10.81 4.04 -12.68
N GLU A 222 11.50 4.76 -13.58
CA GLU A 222 10.88 5.38 -14.75
C GLU A 222 10.23 4.34 -15.68
N THR A 223 10.90 3.19 -15.88
CA THR A 223 10.40 2.10 -16.73
C THR A 223 9.17 1.44 -16.15
N ALA A 224 9.21 1.07 -14.86
CA ALA A 224 8.07 0.50 -14.14
C ALA A 224 6.89 1.47 -14.14
N SER A 225 7.12 2.74 -13.82
CA SER A 225 6.10 3.78 -13.77
C SER A 225 5.38 3.93 -15.12
N LYS A 226 6.13 3.97 -16.24
CA LYS A 226 5.53 4.06 -17.59
C LYS A 226 4.68 2.85 -17.93
N ARG A 227 5.11 1.64 -17.55
CA ARG A 227 4.38 0.38 -17.80
C ARG A 227 3.10 0.30 -16.96
N ILE A 228 3.18 0.67 -15.67
CA ILE A 228 2.02 0.75 -14.78
C ILE A 228 1.00 1.77 -15.30
N LEU A 229 1.42 3.00 -15.58
CA LEU A 229 0.53 4.08 -16.01
C LEU A 229 -0.07 3.86 -17.40
N ALA A 230 0.56 3.05 -18.25
CA ALA A 230 -0.02 2.61 -19.51
C ALA A 230 -1.23 1.66 -19.31
N ILE A 231 -1.29 0.95 -18.18
CA ILE A 231 -2.38 0.03 -17.82
C ILE A 231 -3.43 0.74 -16.98
N ASN A 232 -3.01 1.48 -15.96
CA ASN A 232 -3.88 2.27 -15.10
C ASN A 232 -3.35 3.71 -14.98
N PRO A 233 -3.93 4.68 -15.70
CA PRO A 233 -3.46 6.07 -15.66
C PRO A 233 -3.84 6.81 -14.37
N ASN A 234 -4.65 6.21 -13.50
CA ASN A 234 -5.18 6.88 -12.31
C ASN A 234 -4.40 6.57 -11.02
N VAL A 235 -3.52 5.55 -11.01
CA VAL A 235 -2.74 5.23 -9.80
C VAL A 235 -1.58 6.20 -9.61
N LEU A 236 -1.28 6.49 -8.35
CA LEU A 236 -0.05 7.15 -7.96
C LEU A 236 1.12 6.17 -8.05
N VAL A 237 2.22 6.58 -8.66
CA VAL A 237 3.48 5.83 -8.67
C VAL A 237 4.48 6.53 -7.75
N LEU A 238 4.98 5.79 -6.76
CA LEU A 238 5.93 6.31 -5.78
C LEU A 238 7.32 5.76 -6.06
N CYS A 239 8.27 6.67 -6.23
CA CYS A 239 9.66 6.36 -6.46
C CYS A 239 10.45 6.69 -5.19
N GLU A 240 10.84 5.68 -4.41
CA GLU A 240 11.70 5.89 -3.26
C GLU A 240 13.10 6.42 -3.64
N GLY A 241 13.83 6.90 -2.63
CA GLY A 241 15.23 7.31 -2.78
C GLY A 241 16.21 6.14 -2.85
N ILE A 242 17.50 6.45 -2.86
CA ILE A 242 18.58 5.47 -2.67
C ILE A 242 19.48 5.85 -1.50
N GLU A 243 20.21 4.87 -0.94
CA GLU A 243 21.10 5.04 0.21
C GLU A 243 22.17 6.13 -0.03
N VAL A 244 22.80 6.12 -1.21
CA VAL A 244 23.88 7.03 -1.56
C VAL A 244 23.71 7.59 -2.95
N TYR A 245 23.85 8.90 -3.10
CA TYR A 245 23.82 9.56 -4.41
C TYR A 245 25.10 10.39 -4.63
N PRO A 246 25.57 10.54 -5.88
CA PRO A 246 26.73 11.36 -6.18
C PRO A 246 26.49 12.84 -5.78
N ARG A 247 27.44 13.44 -5.04
CA ARG A 247 27.46 14.88 -4.77
C ARG A 247 28.51 15.57 -5.64
N GLU A 248 28.14 16.64 -6.32
CA GLU A 248 29.10 17.44 -7.07
C GLU A 248 30.29 17.89 -6.21
N GLY A 249 31.50 17.81 -6.77
CA GLY A 249 32.72 18.35 -6.17
C GLY A 249 33.44 17.49 -5.12
N ARG A 250 33.06 16.22 -4.91
CA ARG A 250 33.80 15.29 -4.02
C ARG A 250 34.53 14.18 -4.81
N PRO A 251 35.78 13.79 -4.46
CA PRO A 251 36.44 12.68 -5.13
C PRO A 251 35.67 11.37 -4.90
N GLY A 252 35.40 10.60 -5.96
CA GLY A 252 34.62 9.35 -5.91
C GLY A 252 33.15 9.47 -6.34
N THR A 253 32.68 10.66 -6.71
CA THR A 253 31.32 10.91 -7.20
C THR A 253 31.35 11.48 -8.62
N ARG A 254 30.67 10.81 -9.57
CA ARG A 254 30.46 11.34 -10.94
C ARG A 254 29.49 12.54 -10.92
N PRO A 255 29.58 13.46 -11.89
CA PRO A 255 28.81 14.70 -11.88
C PRO A 255 27.31 14.47 -11.91
N THR A 256 26.59 15.38 -11.25
CA THR A 256 25.13 15.40 -11.11
C THR A 256 24.48 15.72 -12.46
N PRO A 257 23.43 14.98 -12.89
CA PRO A 257 22.56 15.46 -13.96
C PRO A 257 21.77 16.66 -13.47
N THR A 258 21.86 17.78 -14.18
CA THR A 258 20.99 18.94 -13.98
C THR A 258 19.53 18.56 -14.14
N ARG A 259 18.68 19.06 -13.24
CA ARG A 259 17.21 19.04 -13.37
C ARG A 259 16.83 19.65 -14.73
N THR A 260 16.24 18.85 -15.61
CA THR A 260 15.45 19.32 -16.76
C THR A 260 13.99 19.10 -16.45
#